data_AF-A0A2W2ACM8-F1
#
_entry.id   AF-A0A2W2ACM8-F1
#
_cell.length_a   1.000
_cell.length_b   1.000
_cell.length_c   1.000
_cell.angle_alpha   90.00
_cell.angle_beta   90.00
_cell.angle_gamma   90.00
#
_symmetry.space_group_name_H-M   'P 1'
#
loop_
_entity.id
_entity.type
_entity.pdbx_description
1 polymer ?
#
loop_
_entity_poly.entity_id
_entity_poly.type
_entity_poly.pdbx_seq_one_letter_code
_entity_poly.pdbx_strand_id
1 'polypeptide(L)'
;MTDSTSSSTDAVLDRARFGADGLLPAVVQEESTKDVLMLGWMDREALRRTLTEGRVTFWSRSRQEYWRKGDTSGHAQFVRAAALDCDDDTLLVTVQQVGAACHTGAHSCFDVDPLDPVTASAPGPTTVGTASAQATTAVEETR
;
A
#
# COMPACT_ATOMS: atom_id res chain seq x y z
N MET A 1 1.27 32.28 -9.37
CA MET A 1 0.33 31.29 -8.80
C MET A 1 1.18 30.15 -8.28
N THR A 2 1.82 30.37 -7.14
CA THR A 2 2.88 29.52 -6.62
C THR A 2 2.29 28.59 -5.55
N ASP A 3 2.67 27.32 -5.63
CA ASP A 3 3.16 26.56 -4.46
C ASP A 3 2.22 25.99 -3.40
N SER A 4 0.97 25.63 -3.70
CA SER A 4 0.22 24.78 -2.74
C SER A 4 0.55 23.27 -2.86
N THR A 5 1.01 22.79 -4.01
CA THR A 5 1.27 21.34 -4.25
C THR A 5 2.72 20.92 -4.02
N SER A 6 3.69 21.82 -4.21
CA SER A 6 5.12 21.55 -3.91
C SER A 6 5.34 21.45 -2.40
N SER A 7 4.73 22.35 -1.62
CA SER A 7 4.81 22.31 -0.16
C SER A 7 4.26 21.01 0.44
N SER A 8 3.28 20.36 -0.20
CA SER A 8 2.79 19.05 0.24
C SER A 8 3.67 17.89 -0.26
N THR A 9 4.21 17.98 -1.47
CA THR A 9 5.09 16.94 -2.03
C THR A 9 6.43 16.88 -1.30
N ASP A 10 7.10 18.03 -1.12
CA ASP A 10 8.41 18.08 -0.46
C ASP A 10 8.31 17.62 1.00
N ALA A 11 7.23 17.99 1.70
CA ALA A 11 6.97 17.49 3.06
C ALA A 11 6.80 15.96 3.11
N VAL A 12 6.22 15.35 2.07
CA VAL A 12 6.15 13.87 1.97
C VAL A 12 7.52 13.28 1.69
N LEU A 13 8.31 13.87 0.80
CA LEU A 13 9.67 13.40 0.49
C LEU A 13 10.57 13.46 1.73
N ASP A 14 10.44 14.49 2.55
CA ASP A 14 11.24 14.66 3.78
C ASP A 14 10.83 13.71 4.90
N ARG A 15 9.55 13.33 4.95
CA ARG A 15 9.05 12.34 5.91
C ARG A 15 9.41 10.90 5.53
N ALA A 16 9.41 10.57 4.23
CA ALA A 16 9.68 9.22 3.76
C ALA A 16 11.05 8.70 4.22
N ARG A 17 11.06 7.51 4.82
CA ARG A 17 12.26 6.83 5.30
C ARG A 17 12.81 5.90 4.24
N PHE A 18 13.81 6.39 3.53
CA PHE A 18 14.56 5.58 2.58
C PHE A 18 15.52 4.64 3.31
N GLY A 19 15.70 3.43 2.79
CA GLY A 19 16.69 2.47 3.27
C GLY A 19 18.13 2.98 3.11
N ALA A 20 19.10 2.19 3.58
CA ALA A 20 20.52 2.55 3.51
C ALA A 20 21.05 2.71 2.06
N ASP A 21 20.36 2.11 1.09
CA ASP A 21 20.62 2.25 -0.35
C ASP A 21 19.91 3.45 -0.99
N GLY A 22 19.19 4.25 -0.19
CA GLY A 22 18.40 5.39 -0.66
C GLY A 22 17.08 5.00 -1.32
N LEU A 23 16.60 3.77 -1.13
CA LEU A 23 15.40 3.26 -1.78
C LEU A 23 14.22 3.06 -0.81
N LEU A 24 13.03 3.24 -1.35
CA LEU A 24 11.74 3.03 -0.72
C LEU A 24 11.01 1.90 -1.48
N PRO A 25 10.58 0.81 -0.81
CA PRO A 25 9.69 -0.16 -1.42
C PRO A 25 8.33 0.48 -1.75
N ALA A 26 7.85 0.23 -2.95
CA ALA A 26 6.56 0.74 -3.44
C ALA A 26 5.68 -0.43 -3.89
N VAL A 27 4.63 -0.70 -3.13
CA VAL A 27 3.58 -1.66 -3.45
C VAL A 27 2.56 -0.97 -4.35
N VAL A 28 2.27 -1.55 -5.50
CA VAL A 28 1.25 -1.04 -6.43
C VAL A 28 -0.01 -1.86 -6.32
N GLN A 29 -1.14 -1.20 -6.09
CA GLN A 29 -2.45 -1.82 -5.96
C GLN A 29 -3.43 -1.25 -6.99
N GLU A 30 -4.26 -2.09 -7.58
CA GLU A 30 -5.31 -1.65 -8.49
C GLU A 30 -6.47 -0.96 -7.73
N GLU A 31 -6.94 0.16 -8.27
CA GLU A 31 -8.02 0.94 -7.67
C GLU A 31 -9.34 0.18 -7.60
N SER A 32 -9.72 -0.54 -8.67
CA SER A 32 -11.03 -1.17 -8.82
C SER A 32 -11.17 -2.49 -8.07
N THR A 33 -10.15 -3.36 -8.14
CA THR A 33 -10.19 -4.72 -7.55
C THR A 33 -9.53 -4.81 -6.19
N LYS A 34 -8.62 -3.87 -5.89
CA LYS A 34 -7.69 -3.93 -4.75
C LYS A 34 -6.64 -5.04 -4.86
N ASP A 35 -6.45 -5.63 -6.04
CA ASP A 35 -5.36 -6.57 -6.28
C ASP A 35 -4.01 -5.87 -6.13
N VAL A 36 -3.08 -6.52 -5.45
CA VAL A 36 -1.68 -6.11 -5.47
C VAL A 36 -1.11 -6.53 -6.82
N LEU A 37 -0.63 -5.56 -7.58
CA LEU A 37 -0.16 -5.74 -8.96
C LEU A 37 1.33 -6.07 -9.02
N MET A 38 2.14 -5.34 -8.25
CA MET A 38 3.60 -5.51 -8.23
C MET A 38 4.23 -4.76 -7.07
N LEU A 39 5.50 -5.07 -6.81
CA LEU A 39 6.39 -4.27 -5.98
C LEU A 39 7.51 -3.70 -6.86
N GLY A 40 7.86 -2.44 -6.64
CA GLY A 40 9.04 -1.80 -7.22
C GLY A 40 9.79 -0.98 -6.17
N TRP A 41 10.88 -0.35 -6.60
CA TRP A 41 11.70 0.50 -5.74
C TRP A 41 11.69 1.92 -6.27
N MET A 42 11.61 2.89 -5.37
CA MET A 42 11.68 4.32 -5.67
C MET A 42 12.77 4.95 -4.83
N ASP A 43 13.68 5.71 -5.45
CA ASP A 43 14.45 6.71 -4.71
C ASP A 43 13.61 7.98 -4.53
N ARG A 44 14.19 9.02 -3.92
CA ARG A 44 13.51 10.30 -3.69
C ARG A 44 12.97 10.92 -4.99
N GLU A 45 13.70 10.81 -6.09
CA GLU A 45 13.31 11.41 -7.37
C GLU A 45 12.20 10.61 -8.05
N ALA A 46 12.25 9.28 -8.03
CA ALA A 46 11.19 8.41 -8.55
C ALA A 46 9.88 8.61 -7.78
N LEU A 47 9.96 8.77 -6.45
CA LEU A 47 8.81 9.14 -5.62
C LEU A 47 8.25 10.51 -6.04
N ARG A 48 9.10 11.54 -6.14
CA ARG A 48 8.70 12.89 -6.57
C ARG A 48 7.98 12.85 -7.92
N ARG A 49 8.55 12.16 -8.92
CA ARG A 49 7.94 11.98 -10.24
C ARG A 49 6.59 11.30 -10.15
N THR A 50 6.48 10.22 -9.39
CA THR A 50 5.22 9.50 -9.19
C THR A 50 4.12 10.41 -8.62
N LEU A 51 4.46 11.22 -7.60
CA LEU A 51 3.50 12.12 -6.95
C LEU A 51 3.12 13.34 -7.81
N THR A 52 3.96 13.75 -8.76
CA THR A 52 3.78 15.00 -9.52
C THR A 52 3.39 14.81 -10.99
N GLU A 53 3.65 13.64 -11.59
CA GLU A 53 3.46 13.39 -13.01
C GLU A 53 2.23 12.50 -13.31
N GLY A 54 1.57 11.97 -12.27
CA GLY A 54 0.38 11.13 -12.40
C GLY A 54 0.64 9.73 -12.97
N ARG A 55 1.91 9.33 -13.10
CA ARG A 55 2.36 8.04 -13.64
C ARG A 55 3.39 7.42 -12.71
N VAL A 56 3.32 6.11 -12.52
CA VAL A 56 4.29 5.41 -11.67
C VAL A 56 5.67 5.38 -12.33
N THR A 57 6.67 5.89 -11.61
CA THR A 57 8.09 5.87 -11.98
C THR A 57 8.88 5.14 -10.91
N PHE A 58 9.76 4.24 -11.33
CA PHE A 58 10.62 3.45 -10.44
C PHE A 58 12.11 3.71 -10.72
N TRP A 59 12.96 3.29 -9.78
CA TRP A 59 14.43 3.28 -9.89
C TRP A 59 15.00 1.87 -10.04
N SER A 60 15.67 1.58 -11.16
CA SER A 60 16.12 0.22 -11.51
C SER A 60 17.40 -0.09 -10.80
N ARG A 61 17.35 -0.95 -9.79
CA ARG A 61 18.54 -1.37 -9.04
C ARG A 61 19.59 -2.01 -9.96
N SER A 62 19.16 -2.80 -10.94
CA SER A 62 20.06 -3.50 -11.86
C SER A 62 20.56 -2.65 -13.02
N ARG A 63 19.71 -1.74 -13.53
CA ARG A 63 20.05 -0.88 -14.68
C ARG A 63 20.57 0.51 -14.28
N GLN A 64 20.42 0.86 -13.00
CA GLN A 64 20.71 2.18 -12.44
C GLN A 64 20.09 3.32 -13.25
N GLU A 65 18.81 3.16 -13.61
CA GLU A 65 18.07 4.14 -14.39
C GLU A 65 16.61 4.25 -13.93
N TYR A 66 16.01 5.41 -14.17
CA TYR A 66 14.58 5.60 -13.99
C TYR A 66 13.80 4.91 -15.09
N TRP A 67 12.68 4.28 -14.73
CA TRP A 67 11.73 3.79 -15.73
C TRP A 67 10.30 4.09 -15.29
N ARG A 68 9.53 4.67 -16.20
CA ARG A 68 8.09 4.89 -16.00
C ARG A 68 7.34 3.67 -16.53
N LYS A 69 6.48 3.07 -15.69
CA LYS A 69 5.82 1.80 -16.01
C LYS A 69 4.97 1.96 -17.27
N GLY A 70 5.23 1.09 -18.25
CA GLY A 70 4.49 1.01 -19.50
C GLY A 70 5.04 1.85 -20.66
N ASP A 71 6.14 2.59 -20.51
CA ASP A 71 6.68 3.40 -21.62
C ASP A 71 7.07 2.57 -22.85
N THR A 72 7.55 1.34 -22.64
CA THR A 72 7.91 0.43 -23.73
C THR A 72 6.75 -0.46 -24.18
N SER A 73 5.96 -1.01 -23.24
CA SER A 73 4.90 -1.99 -23.55
C SER A 73 3.52 -1.39 -23.80
N GLY A 74 3.33 -0.10 -23.48
CA GLY A 74 2.01 0.52 -23.38
C GLY A 74 1.24 0.16 -22.11
N HIS A 75 1.74 -0.76 -21.27
CA HIS A 75 1.03 -1.20 -20.06
C HIS A 75 1.27 -0.27 -18.87
N ALA A 76 0.57 0.86 -18.94
CA ALA A 76 0.69 2.00 -18.07
C ALA A 76 0.06 1.83 -16.68
N GLN A 77 0.58 2.58 -15.70
CA GLN A 77 -0.04 2.76 -14.39
C GLN A 77 -0.27 4.24 -14.12
N PHE A 78 -1.53 4.63 -13.98
CA PHE A 78 -1.95 6.00 -13.67
C PHE A 78 -2.25 6.11 -12.18
N VAL A 79 -1.58 7.03 -11.50
CA VAL A 79 -1.72 7.21 -10.05
C VAL A 79 -3.11 7.74 -9.72
N ARG A 80 -3.71 7.18 -8.67
CA ARG A 80 -5.03 7.56 -8.13
C ARG A 80 -4.93 7.98 -6.67
N ALA A 81 -4.11 7.29 -5.90
CA ALA A 81 -3.77 7.66 -4.53
C ALA A 81 -2.36 7.16 -4.18
N ALA A 82 -1.79 7.71 -3.11
CA ALA A 82 -0.54 7.24 -2.52
C ALA A 82 -0.61 7.40 -1.00
N ALA A 83 -0.03 6.46 -0.27
CA ALA A 83 0.07 6.49 1.20
C ALA A 83 1.40 5.89 1.65
N LEU A 84 2.05 6.52 2.60
CA LEU A 84 3.11 5.88 3.39
C LEU A 84 2.45 5.01 4.47
N ASP A 85 3.13 3.95 4.88
CA ASP A 85 2.74 3.16 6.05
C ASP A 85 3.06 3.87 7.39
N CYS A 86 2.92 3.17 8.51
CA CYS A 86 2.88 3.79 9.84
C CYS A 86 4.22 4.34 10.32
N ASP A 87 5.33 3.81 9.80
CA ASP A 87 6.71 4.20 10.10
C ASP A 87 7.41 4.85 8.90
N ASP A 88 6.65 5.16 7.85
CA ASP A 88 7.05 5.94 6.68
C ASP A 88 8.11 5.26 5.79
N ASP A 89 8.31 3.95 5.91
CA ASP A 89 9.35 3.21 5.19
C ASP A 89 8.85 2.37 4.01
N THR A 90 7.52 2.34 3.79
CA THR A 90 6.92 1.69 2.63
C THR A 90 5.82 2.55 2.02
N LEU A 91 5.77 2.58 0.67
CA LEU A 91 4.75 3.29 -0.08
C LEU A 91 3.71 2.32 -0.65
N LEU A 92 2.43 2.61 -0.43
CA LEU A 92 1.33 2.09 -1.21
C LEU A 92 0.95 3.10 -2.30
N VAL A 93 0.95 2.66 -3.56
CA VAL A 93 0.44 3.44 -4.70
C VAL A 93 -0.80 2.75 -5.26
N THR A 94 -1.94 3.42 -5.17
CA THR A 94 -3.17 2.98 -5.82
C THR A 94 -3.20 3.50 -7.25
N VAL A 95 -3.45 2.63 -8.23
CA VAL A 95 -3.38 2.96 -9.65
C VAL A 95 -4.59 2.47 -10.43
N GLN A 96 -4.88 3.15 -11.53
CA GLN A 96 -5.59 2.56 -12.66
C GLN A 96 -4.56 1.90 -13.58
N GLN A 97 -4.65 0.58 -13.74
CA GLN A 97 -3.78 -0.21 -14.60
C GLN A 97 -4.32 -0.25 -16.04
N VAL A 98 -3.43 -0.12 -17.03
CA VAL A 98 -3.72 -0.35 -18.44
C VAL A 98 -2.92 -1.56 -18.90
N GLY A 99 -3.59 -2.56 -19.50
CA GLY A 99 -2.94 -3.81 -19.89
C GLY A 99 -2.33 -4.56 -18.69
N ALA A 100 -1.35 -5.42 -18.94
CA ALA A 100 -0.74 -6.25 -17.91
C ALA A 100 0.27 -5.48 -17.03
N ALA A 101 0.21 -5.64 -15.70
CA ALA A 101 1.30 -5.16 -14.85
C ALA A 101 2.57 -5.99 -15.06
N CYS A 102 2.42 -7.31 -15.27
CA CYS A 102 3.54 -8.23 -15.42
C CYS A 102 4.06 -8.33 -16.87
N HIS A 103 5.37 -8.58 -17.03
CA HIS A 103 5.99 -8.80 -18.34
C HIS A 103 5.62 -10.15 -18.98
N THR A 104 5.04 -11.08 -18.21
CA THR A 104 4.53 -12.36 -18.72
C THR A 104 3.18 -12.22 -19.42
N GLY A 105 2.53 -11.05 -19.33
CA GLY A 105 1.16 -10.82 -19.77
C GLY A 105 0.12 -11.05 -18.68
N ALA A 106 0.50 -11.53 -17.50
CA ALA A 106 -0.39 -11.63 -16.35
C ALA A 106 -0.80 -10.25 -15.81
N HIS A 107 -2.01 -10.16 -15.26
CA HIS A 107 -2.54 -8.91 -14.70
C HIS A 107 -1.68 -8.44 -13.53
N SER A 108 -1.45 -9.32 -12.55
CA SER A 108 -0.51 -9.12 -11.44
C SER A 108 0.76 -9.95 -11.63
N CYS A 109 1.87 -9.45 -11.10
CA CYS A 109 3.10 -10.23 -10.95
C CYS A 109 2.90 -11.45 -10.03
N PHE A 110 1.92 -11.42 -9.13
CA PHE A 110 1.65 -12.48 -8.16
C PHE A 110 0.74 -13.60 -8.71
N ASP A 111 0.25 -13.46 -9.94
CA ASP A 111 -0.58 -14.49 -10.60
C ASP A 111 0.27 -15.58 -11.28
N VAL A 112 1.59 -15.39 -11.40
CA VAL A 112 2.46 -16.23 -12.23
C VAL A 112 2.83 -17.55 -11.53
N ASP A 113 3.04 -17.52 -10.22
CA ASP A 113 3.48 -18.67 -9.44
C ASP A 113 2.88 -18.62 -8.02
N PRO A 114 1.59 -18.94 -7.87
CA PRO A 114 0.93 -18.95 -6.56
C PRO A 114 1.50 -20.06 -5.68
N LEU A 115 1.80 -19.73 -4.42
CA LEU A 115 2.29 -20.67 -3.43
C LEU A 115 1.14 -21.28 -2.61
N ASP A 116 1.35 -22.48 -2.07
CA ASP A 116 0.41 -23.15 -1.16
C ASP A 116 0.96 -23.18 0.28
N PRO A 117 0.80 -22.09 1.07
CA PRO A 117 1.28 -22.05 2.44
C PRO A 117 0.36 -22.83 3.38
N VAL A 118 0.92 -23.33 4.49
CA VAL A 118 0.09 -23.81 5.59
C VAL A 118 -0.78 -22.67 6.11
N THR A 119 -2.08 -22.88 6.16
CA THR A 119 -3.05 -21.89 6.65
C THR A 119 -3.58 -22.26 8.03
N ALA A 120 -3.91 -21.25 8.82
CA ALA A 120 -4.53 -21.39 10.13
C ALA A 120 -5.73 -20.44 10.24
N SER A 121 -6.75 -20.82 11.00
CA SER A 121 -7.90 -19.95 11.27
C SER A 121 -7.57 -18.96 12.38
N ALA A 122 -8.00 -17.70 12.19
CA ALA A 122 -7.95 -16.72 13.27
C ALA A 122 -8.85 -17.16 14.44
N PRO A 123 -8.50 -16.80 15.70
CA PRO A 123 -9.40 -16.98 16.83
C PRO A 123 -10.73 -16.28 16.55
N GLY A 124 -11.84 -16.99 16.79
CA GLY A 124 -13.17 -16.37 16.70
C GLY A 124 -13.32 -15.25 17.73
N PRO A 125 -14.26 -14.31 17.52
CA PRO A 125 -14.53 -13.27 18.50
C PRO A 125 -14.90 -13.90 19.85
N THR A 126 -14.14 -13.58 20.90
CA THR A 126 -14.45 -14.03 22.26
C THR A 126 -15.75 -13.36 22.67
N THR A 127 -16.83 -14.15 22.81
CA THR A 127 -18.08 -13.63 23.36
C THR A 127 -17.83 -13.31 24.83
N VAL A 128 -17.65 -12.03 25.17
CA VAL A 128 -17.63 -11.58 26.56
C VAL A 128 -19.02 -11.82 27.11
N GLY A 129 -19.17 -12.85 27.95
CA GLY A 129 -20.43 -13.15 28.62
C GLY A 129 -20.88 -11.95 29.43
N THR A 130 -22.06 -11.41 29.12
CA THR A 130 -22.69 -10.37 29.91
C THR A 130 -22.94 -10.92 31.31
N ALA A 131 -22.23 -10.41 32.31
CA ALA A 131 -22.50 -10.74 33.69
C ALA A 131 -23.91 -10.24 34.04
N SER A 132 -24.86 -11.16 34.20
CA SER A 132 -26.18 -10.84 34.74
C SER A 132 -26.03 -10.39 36.19
N ALA A 133 -26.39 -9.13 36.47
CA ALA A 133 -26.51 -8.63 37.83
C ALA A 133 -27.62 -9.40 38.55
N GLN A 134 -27.28 -10.18 39.57
CA GLN A 134 -28.26 -10.76 40.48
C GLN A 134 -28.79 -9.67 41.41
N ALA A 135 -30.08 -9.36 41.31
CA ALA A 135 -30.78 -8.50 42.24
C ALA A 135 -30.96 -9.23 43.57
N THR A 136 -30.30 -8.75 44.62
CA THR A 136 -30.51 -9.20 46.01
C THR A 136 -31.83 -8.64 46.53
N THR A 137 -32.79 -9.51 46.83
CA THR A 137 -34.02 -9.12 47.53
C THR A 137 -33.73 -9.15 49.03
N ALA A 138 -33.79 -7.98 49.69
CA ALA A 138 -33.75 -7.88 51.14
C ALA A 138 -35.10 -8.37 51.70
N VAL A 139 -35.05 -9.28 52.67
CA VAL A 139 -36.22 -9.72 53.43
C VAL A 139 -36.35 -8.77 54.63
N GLU A 140 -37.47 -8.08 54.71
CA GLU A 140 -37.82 -7.17 55.81
C GLU A 140 -38.35 -7.98 57.00
N GLU A 141 -37.72 -7.79 58.15
CA GLU A 141 -37.99 -8.45 59.43
C GLU A 141 -39.13 -7.70 60.14
N THR A 142 -40.20 -8.40 60.54
CA THR A 142 -41.21 -7.81 61.44
C THR A 142 -41.65 -8.81 62.51
N ARG A 143 -41.16 -8.54 63.72
CA ARG A 143 -41.72 -8.74 65.07
C ARG A 143 -42.75 -9.85 65.32
#